data_AF-V2XCF3-F1
#
_entry.id   AF-V2XCF3-F1
#
_cell.length_a   1.000
_cell.length_b   1.000
_cell.length_c   1.000
_cell.angle_alpha   90.00
_cell.angle_beta   90.00
_cell.angle_gamma   90.00
#
_symmetry.space_group_name_H-M   'P 1'
#
loop_
_entity.id
_entity.type
_entity.pdbx_description
1 polymer ?
#
loop_
_entity_poly.entity_id
_entity_poly.type
_entity_poly.pdbx_seq_one_letter_code
_entity_poly.pdbx_strand_id
1 'polypeptide(L)'
;MSKSRQSSRIKALLPQTITFDDSDDGEVGDGMVKAPKSRKRQKRDEDEHAPELQQGRRKKAKGNTGKLSLLPTMPLDILFEIFSNLPPKSLLALIDVNRAFRETFGGPIWATLKREYQAPDPPPGAVTSEIEWMKLLFGGSGCRMCTAKGVNLDWVLRKRLCRDCVSKVATPNRGFNQIYSGMLSFQTDKKLVLDLVLPTSSWNTMYYPHSQIVEVIREMAVRRAKGKKKGTMRVEVQKYATERKTYLEEWSKHNDVCAEWMKAQSKQRKLDAQQIGRGRIAAIEKRLLEMGYTQADLSAIRTLPCVRRQSPLTERSWKMIEDEVLCEIYSARTSRLSAANS
;
A
#
# COMPACT_ATOMS: atom_id res chain seq x y z
N MET A 1 -56.85 -7.01 -7.37
CA MET A 1 -56.26 -6.62 -8.68
C MET A 1 -55.62 -5.24 -8.56
N SER A 2 -54.29 -5.13 -8.60
CA SER A 2 -53.56 -4.06 -9.32
C SER A 2 -52.04 -4.12 -9.06
N LYS A 3 -51.38 -4.83 -9.96
CA LYS A 3 -50.08 -4.55 -10.62
C LYS A 3 -48.94 -3.97 -9.78
N SER A 4 -48.06 -4.89 -9.39
CA SER A 4 -46.62 -4.72 -9.18
C SER A 4 -45.96 -3.98 -10.36
N ARG A 5 -45.16 -2.94 -10.07
CA ARG A 5 -44.22 -2.32 -11.01
C ARG A 5 -42.80 -2.60 -10.53
N GLN A 6 -42.15 -3.52 -11.24
CA GLN A 6 -40.72 -3.80 -11.18
C GLN A 6 -39.91 -2.53 -11.52
N SER A 7 -39.03 -2.11 -10.62
CA SER A 7 -37.98 -1.12 -10.93
C SER A 7 -36.70 -1.86 -11.25
N SER A 8 -36.39 -1.86 -12.54
CA SER A 8 -35.17 -2.36 -13.15
C SER A 8 -34.14 -1.23 -13.23
N ARG A 9 -32.95 -1.45 -12.65
CA ARG A 9 -31.61 -0.98 -13.10
C ARG A 9 -30.63 -0.91 -11.92
N ILE A 10 -29.99 -2.04 -11.61
CA ILE A 10 -28.66 -2.03 -10.99
C ILE A 10 -27.68 -2.30 -12.13
N LYS A 11 -27.09 -1.23 -12.67
CA LYS A 11 -25.88 -1.36 -13.50
C LYS A 11 -24.73 -1.66 -12.55
N ALA A 12 -24.25 -2.90 -12.57
CA ALA A 12 -23.04 -3.31 -11.88
C ALA A 12 -21.88 -2.38 -12.26
N LEU A 13 -21.30 -1.71 -11.26
CA LEU A 13 -20.06 -0.96 -11.42
C LEU A 13 -18.90 -1.94 -11.58
N LEU A 14 -18.10 -1.72 -12.62
CA LEU A 14 -16.90 -2.49 -12.96
C LEU A 14 -15.87 -2.44 -11.82
N PRO A 15 -15.22 -3.57 -11.47
CA PRO A 15 -13.99 -3.54 -10.70
C PRO A 15 -12.91 -2.83 -11.53
N GLN A 16 -12.36 -1.75 -10.99
CA GLN A 16 -11.16 -1.14 -11.55
C GLN A 16 -10.01 -2.13 -11.39
N THR A 17 -9.46 -2.57 -12.52
CA THR A 17 -8.27 -3.40 -12.61
C THR A 17 -7.08 -2.62 -12.05
N ILE A 18 -6.71 -2.90 -10.81
CA ILE A 18 -5.36 -2.60 -10.32
C ILE A 18 -4.54 -3.83 -10.67
N THR A 19 -3.74 -3.74 -11.74
CA THR A 19 -2.67 -4.70 -11.99
C THR A 19 -1.65 -4.55 -10.86
N PHE A 20 -1.62 -5.52 -9.97
CA PHE A 20 -0.52 -5.68 -9.02
C PHE A 20 0.59 -6.46 -9.74
N ASP A 21 1.73 -5.78 -9.84
CA ASP A 21 3.00 -6.31 -10.31
C ASP A 21 3.51 -7.24 -9.20
N ASP A 22 3.40 -8.55 -9.43
CA ASP A 22 3.96 -9.59 -8.55
C ASP A 22 5.40 -9.79 -9.01
N SER A 23 6.34 -9.13 -8.32
CA SER A 23 7.76 -9.48 -8.40
C SER A 23 8.00 -10.66 -7.46
N ASP A 24 8.14 -11.84 -8.06
CA ASP A 24 8.56 -13.09 -7.44
C ASP A 24 10.10 -13.13 -7.44
N ASP A 25 10.68 -13.24 -6.25
CA ASP A 25 12.13 -13.39 -6.03
C ASP A 25 12.47 -14.88 -6.13
N GLY A 26 13.09 -15.28 -7.25
CA GLY A 26 13.61 -16.63 -7.47
C GLY A 26 15.00 -16.62 -8.13
N GLU A 27 15.99 -17.05 -7.36
CA GLU A 27 17.29 -17.65 -7.70
C GLU A 27 18.09 -17.17 -8.93
N VAL A 28 19.30 -16.65 -8.64
CA VAL A 28 20.32 -16.24 -9.62
C VAL A 28 21.06 -17.48 -10.14
N GLY A 29 20.75 -17.88 -11.38
CA GLY A 29 21.59 -18.72 -12.23
C GLY A 29 22.11 -17.88 -13.40
N ASP A 30 23.44 -17.75 -13.49
CA ASP A 30 24.18 -16.95 -14.47
C ASP A 30 24.03 -17.51 -15.90
N GLY A 31 23.65 -16.64 -16.84
CA GLY A 31 23.26 -17.03 -18.20
C GLY A 31 23.07 -15.81 -19.10
N MET A 32 24.18 -15.20 -19.48
CA MET A 32 24.29 -13.97 -20.26
C MET A 32 23.70 -14.08 -21.69
N VAL A 33 22.59 -13.38 -21.98
CA VAL A 33 22.17 -13.05 -23.37
C VAL A 33 21.67 -11.60 -23.44
N LYS A 34 22.26 -10.83 -24.35
CA LYS A 34 22.11 -9.38 -24.54
C LYS A 34 20.80 -9.03 -25.27
N ALA A 35 20.03 -8.07 -24.76
CA ALA A 35 18.91 -7.43 -25.48
C ALA A 35 19.37 -6.16 -26.25
N PRO A 36 18.79 -5.86 -27.44
CA PRO A 36 19.26 -4.79 -28.31
C PRO A 36 18.73 -3.40 -27.91
N LYS A 37 19.56 -2.38 -28.15
CA LYS A 37 19.34 -0.96 -27.84
C LYS A 37 18.29 -0.33 -28.76
N SER A 38 17.43 0.52 -28.20
CA SER A 38 16.44 1.33 -28.92
C SER A 38 17.10 2.36 -29.84
N ARG A 39 16.59 2.47 -31.07
CA ARG A 39 17.07 3.42 -32.09
C ARG A 39 16.61 4.84 -31.76
N LYS A 40 17.57 5.75 -31.63
CA LYS A 40 17.39 7.22 -31.65
C LYS A 40 16.75 7.65 -32.97
N ARG A 41 15.68 8.43 -32.89
CA ARG A 41 15.03 9.08 -34.04
C ARG A 41 15.87 10.30 -34.45
N GLN A 42 16.46 10.25 -35.64
CA GLN A 42 17.26 11.34 -36.22
C GLN A 42 16.37 12.52 -36.65
N LYS A 43 16.89 13.71 -36.38
CA LYS A 43 16.39 15.03 -36.81
C LYS A 43 16.95 15.32 -38.21
N ARG A 44 16.12 15.81 -39.14
CA ARG A 44 16.56 16.48 -40.36
C ARG A 44 15.92 17.88 -40.38
N ASP A 45 16.78 18.88 -40.35
CA ASP A 45 16.61 20.24 -40.90
C ASP A 45 16.70 20.11 -42.45
N GLU A 46 16.26 20.96 -43.36
CA GLU A 46 15.55 22.25 -43.47
C GLU A 46 15.15 22.33 -44.97
N ASP A 47 14.05 23.00 -45.33
CA ASP A 47 14.02 23.83 -46.55
C ASP A 47 12.77 24.72 -46.59
N GLU A 48 13.01 25.98 -46.93
CA GLU A 48 12.08 27.12 -46.92
C GLU A 48 11.20 27.20 -48.18
N HIS A 49 9.91 27.46 -47.99
CA HIS A 49 9.16 28.51 -48.72
C HIS A 49 7.76 28.70 -48.10
N ALA A 50 7.48 29.93 -47.68
CA ALA A 50 6.18 30.38 -47.16
C ALA A 50 5.11 30.46 -48.29
N PRO A 51 3.81 30.40 -47.95
CA PRO A 51 3.16 31.67 -47.60
C PRO A 51 2.21 31.62 -46.40
N GLU A 52 2.05 32.83 -45.88
CA GLU A 52 1.24 33.36 -44.79
C GLU A 52 -0.26 32.98 -44.83
N LEU A 53 -0.77 32.26 -43.82
CA LEU A 53 -2.19 32.26 -43.45
C LEU A 53 -2.40 32.00 -41.94
N GLN A 54 -2.86 33.07 -41.27
CA GLN A 54 -3.75 33.10 -40.10
C GLN A 54 -3.35 32.33 -38.84
N GLN A 55 -2.97 33.10 -37.81
CA GLN A 55 -2.90 32.66 -36.41
C GLN A 55 -4.27 32.15 -35.94
N GLY A 56 -4.50 30.85 -36.13
CA GLY A 56 -5.57 30.11 -35.50
C GLY A 56 -5.31 30.07 -33.99
N ARG A 57 -5.91 31.01 -33.26
CA ARG A 57 -6.05 31.00 -31.81
C ARG A 57 -6.59 29.62 -31.42
N ARG A 58 -5.73 28.71 -30.95
CA ARG A 58 -6.15 27.40 -30.41
C ARG A 58 -7.14 27.70 -29.28
N LYS A 59 -8.44 27.57 -29.57
CA LYS A 59 -9.47 27.57 -28.54
C LYS A 59 -9.06 26.46 -27.57
N LYS A 60 -8.65 26.84 -26.35
CA LYS A 60 -8.53 25.90 -25.24
C LYS A 60 -9.84 25.13 -25.25
N ALA A 61 -9.78 23.84 -25.55
CA ALA A 61 -10.91 22.95 -25.35
C ALA A 61 -11.36 23.22 -23.92
N LYS A 62 -12.55 23.80 -23.78
CA LYS A 62 -13.18 24.07 -22.50
C LYS A 62 -13.41 22.68 -21.92
N GLY A 63 -12.42 22.20 -21.17
CA GLY A 63 -12.47 20.90 -20.52
C GLY A 63 -13.79 20.85 -19.80
N ASN A 64 -14.58 19.80 -20.05
CA ASN A 64 -15.86 19.53 -19.42
C ASN A 64 -15.86 20.14 -18.02
N THR A 65 -16.51 21.29 -17.84
CA THR A 65 -16.89 21.81 -16.53
C THR A 65 -17.86 20.78 -15.99
N GLY A 66 -17.27 19.80 -15.31
CA GLY A 66 -17.65 18.40 -15.45
C GLY A 66 -18.76 18.01 -14.49
N LYS A 67 -19.41 16.91 -14.85
CA LYS A 67 -20.53 16.22 -14.17
C LYS A 67 -20.35 15.92 -12.66
N LEU A 68 -19.24 16.35 -12.05
CA LEU A 68 -18.88 16.17 -10.64
C LEU A 68 -18.78 17.50 -9.86
N SER A 69 -19.06 18.66 -10.48
CA SER A 69 -19.12 19.95 -9.77
C SER A 69 -20.22 20.01 -8.70
N LEU A 70 -21.16 19.07 -8.73
CA LEU A 70 -22.27 18.96 -7.78
C LEU A 70 -21.90 18.21 -6.50
N LEU A 71 -20.79 17.47 -6.46
CA LEU A 71 -20.38 16.69 -5.29
C LEU A 71 -20.27 17.56 -4.02
N PRO A 72 -19.57 18.71 -4.03
CA PRO A 72 -19.47 19.56 -2.85
C PRO A 72 -20.81 20.21 -2.42
N THR A 73 -21.81 20.23 -3.30
CA THR A 73 -23.14 20.80 -3.01
C THR A 73 -24.16 19.76 -2.55
N MET A 74 -23.80 18.46 -2.52
CA MET A 74 -24.69 17.40 -2.03
C MET A 74 -24.80 17.43 -0.49
N PRO A 75 -25.95 17.02 0.07
CA PRO A 75 -26.07 16.78 1.51
C PRO A 75 -25.02 15.78 2.00
N LEU A 76 -24.54 15.97 3.23
CA LEU A 76 -23.48 15.15 3.81
C LEU A 76 -23.87 13.66 3.87
N ASP A 77 -25.13 13.33 4.14
CA ASP A 77 -25.60 11.94 4.22
C ASP A 77 -25.42 11.19 2.89
N ILE A 78 -25.69 11.86 1.77
CA ILE A 78 -25.49 11.28 0.43
C ILE A 78 -24.00 11.11 0.15
N LEU A 79 -23.17 12.06 0.57
CA LEU A 79 -21.72 11.95 0.45
C LEU A 79 -21.17 10.78 1.29
N PHE A 80 -21.68 10.60 2.51
CA PHE A 80 -21.33 9.45 3.35
C PHE A 80 -21.71 8.13 2.71
N GLU A 81 -22.90 8.03 2.12
CA GLU A 81 -23.34 6.82 1.41
C GLU A 81 -22.48 6.55 0.15
N ILE A 82 -22.10 7.59 -0.59
CA ILE A 82 -21.18 7.41 -1.73
C ILE A 82 -19.80 6.95 -1.23
N PHE A 83 -19.29 7.55 -0.16
CA PHE A 83 -17.95 7.28 0.35
C PHE A 83 -17.85 5.93 1.06
N SER A 84 -18.92 5.44 1.71
CA SER A 84 -18.95 4.11 2.34
C SER A 84 -18.72 2.98 1.33
N ASN A 85 -19.02 3.21 0.05
CA ASN A 85 -18.81 2.28 -1.04
C ASN A 85 -17.39 2.34 -1.65
N LEU A 86 -16.53 3.26 -1.20
CA LEU A 86 -15.17 3.43 -1.71
C LEU A 86 -14.15 2.58 -0.93
N PRO A 87 -13.14 2.01 -1.61
CA PRO A 87 -12.08 1.30 -0.92
C PRO A 87 -11.22 2.27 -0.07
N PRO A 88 -10.55 1.79 0.99
CA PRO A 88 -9.78 2.63 1.92
C PRO A 88 -8.78 3.57 1.24
N LYS A 89 -8.10 3.09 0.20
CA LYS A 89 -7.12 3.88 -0.57
C LYS A 89 -7.76 5.11 -1.24
N SER A 90 -8.98 4.97 -1.76
CA SER A 90 -9.72 6.06 -2.40
C SER A 90 -10.24 7.05 -1.37
N LEU A 91 -10.69 6.57 -0.21
CA LEU A 91 -11.09 7.40 0.92
C LEU A 91 -9.95 8.28 1.42
N LEU A 92 -8.74 7.73 1.53
CA LEU A 92 -7.56 8.50 1.91
C LEU A 92 -7.20 9.57 0.88
N ALA A 93 -7.28 9.24 -0.41
CA ALA A 93 -7.05 10.21 -1.46
C ALA A 93 -8.08 11.36 -1.40
N LEU A 94 -9.33 11.04 -1.09
CA LEU A 94 -10.42 12.01 -0.95
C LEU A 94 -10.21 12.97 0.22
N ILE A 95 -9.78 12.47 1.39
CA ILE A 95 -9.37 13.29 2.54
C ILE A 95 -8.21 14.24 2.18
N ASP A 96 -7.37 13.88 1.20
CA ASP A 96 -6.24 14.68 0.76
C ASP A 96 -6.58 15.72 -0.31
N VAL A 97 -7.78 15.68 -0.91
CA VAL A 97 -8.16 16.60 -1.99
C VAL A 97 -8.26 18.05 -1.51
N ASN A 98 -8.89 18.29 -0.36
CA ASN A 98 -8.99 19.63 0.20
C ASN A 98 -9.19 19.61 1.73
N ARG A 99 -9.02 20.79 2.34
CA ARG A 99 -9.11 20.98 3.79
C ARG A 99 -10.50 20.68 4.36
N ALA A 100 -11.56 21.12 3.69
CA ALA A 100 -12.93 20.89 4.14
C ALA A 100 -13.26 19.40 4.22
N PHE A 101 -12.87 18.63 3.21
CA PHE A 101 -13.05 17.18 3.20
C PHE A 101 -12.27 16.50 4.33
N ARG A 102 -11.05 16.96 4.60
CA ARG A 102 -10.25 16.45 5.71
C ARG A 102 -10.93 16.65 7.05
N GLU A 103 -11.43 17.86 7.30
CA GLU A 103 -12.06 18.24 8.57
C GLU A 103 -13.44 17.58 8.74
N THR A 104 -14.24 17.52 7.67
CA THR A 104 -15.60 16.97 7.71
C THR A 104 -15.63 15.44 7.70
N PHE A 105 -14.79 14.78 6.90
CA PHE A 105 -14.87 13.33 6.69
C PHE A 105 -13.80 12.53 7.43
N GLY A 106 -12.74 13.16 7.94
CA GLY A 106 -11.61 12.46 8.56
C GLY A 106 -12.03 11.52 9.71
N GLY A 107 -12.72 12.05 10.72
CA GLY A 107 -13.19 11.27 11.87
C GLY A 107 -14.21 10.19 11.49
N PRO A 108 -15.29 10.50 10.76
CA PRO A 108 -16.27 9.51 10.33
C PRO A 108 -15.69 8.37 9.46
N ILE A 109 -14.76 8.70 8.55
CA ILE A 109 -14.05 7.69 7.74
C ILE A 109 -13.20 6.81 8.65
N TRP A 110 -12.49 7.39 9.63
CA TRP A 110 -11.73 6.61 10.59
C TRP A 110 -12.61 5.64 11.38
N ALA A 111 -13.72 6.13 11.94
CA ALA A 111 -14.66 5.30 12.69
C ALA A 111 -15.19 4.13 11.85
N THR A 112 -15.47 4.38 10.57
CA THR A 112 -15.93 3.35 9.63
C THR A 112 -14.84 2.32 9.36
N LEU A 113 -13.64 2.76 8.97
CA LEU A 113 -12.52 1.87 8.67
C LEU A 113 -12.08 1.07 9.89
N LYS A 114 -12.07 1.69 11.07
CA LYS A 114 -11.78 1.01 12.33
C LYS A 114 -12.73 -0.14 12.59
N ARG A 115 -14.03 0.08 12.42
CA ARG A 115 -15.07 -0.94 12.61
C ARG A 115 -14.99 -2.05 11.56
N GLU A 116 -14.90 -1.69 10.28
CA GLU A 116 -14.96 -2.63 9.16
C GLU A 116 -13.71 -3.53 9.11
N TYR A 117 -12.53 -2.95 9.32
CA TYR A 117 -11.26 -3.68 9.23
C TYR A 117 -10.72 -4.10 10.60
N GLN A 118 -11.47 -3.85 11.69
CA GLN A 118 -11.02 -4.09 13.07
C GLN A 118 -9.63 -3.47 13.32
N ALA A 119 -9.44 -2.25 12.84
CA ALA A 119 -8.14 -1.59 12.81
C ALA A 119 -7.66 -1.24 14.23
N PRO A 120 -6.37 -1.41 14.54
CA PRO A 120 -5.83 -1.05 15.84
C PRO A 120 -5.90 0.46 16.05
N ASP A 121 -6.14 0.86 17.29
CA ASP A 121 -6.08 2.27 17.67
C ASP A 121 -4.66 2.83 17.59
N PRO A 122 -4.51 4.15 17.36
CA PRO A 122 -3.23 4.80 17.54
C PRO A 122 -2.73 4.58 18.98
N PRO A 123 -1.41 4.45 19.18
CA PRO A 123 -0.87 4.20 20.50
C PRO A 123 -1.20 5.34 21.48
N PRO A 124 -1.50 5.04 22.76
CA PRO A 124 -1.81 6.06 23.76
C PRO A 124 -0.70 7.11 23.87
N GLY A 125 -1.08 8.39 23.95
CA GLY A 125 -0.13 9.50 24.11
C GLY A 125 0.70 9.82 22.86
N ALA A 126 0.43 9.19 21.71
CA ALA A 126 1.06 9.56 20.46
C ALA A 126 0.53 10.89 19.92
N VAL A 127 1.41 11.74 19.40
CA VAL A 127 1.07 13.00 18.69
C VAL A 127 0.47 12.72 17.29
N THR A 128 0.24 11.46 16.93
CA THR A 128 -0.25 11.08 15.60
C THR A 128 -1.74 11.36 15.50
N SER A 129 -2.14 12.24 14.57
CA SER A 129 -3.57 12.44 14.26
C SER A 129 -4.20 11.17 13.70
N GLU A 130 -5.51 10.97 13.90
CA GLU A 130 -6.25 9.82 13.34
C GLU A 130 -6.06 9.70 11.82
N ILE A 131 -5.97 10.84 11.12
CA ILE A 131 -5.76 10.85 9.67
C ILE A 131 -4.37 10.36 9.30
N GLU A 132 -3.33 10.76 10.03
CA GLU A 132 -1.99 10.23 9.81
C GLU A 132 -1.92 8.74 10.12
N TRP A 133 -2.63 8.29 11.16
CA TRP A 133 -2.74 6.89 11.51
C TRP A 133 -3.46 6.07 10.43
N MET A 134 -4.60 6.54 9.94
CA MET A 134 -5.31 5.94 8.80
C MET A 134 -4.42 5.81 7.57
N LYS A 135 -3.67 6.87 7.23
CA LYS A 135 -2.70 6.83 6.12
C LYS A 135 -1.59 5.83 6.35
N LEU A 136 -1.18 5.62 7.59
CA LEU A 136 -0.16 4.63 7.90
C LEU A 136 -0.67 3.22 7.62
N LEU A 137 -1.87 2.92 8.09
CA LEU A 137 -2.51 1.60 7.99
C LEU A 137 -2.96 1.28 6.55
N PHE A 138 -3.70 2.18 5.92
CA PHE A 138 -4.38 1.95 4.63
C PHE A 138 -3.74 2.66 3.43
N GLY A 139 -2.67 3.42 3.66
CA GLY A 139 -1.97 4.14 2.61
C GLY A 139 -1.19 3.22 1.65
N GLY A 140 -0.57 3.85 0.65
CA GLY A 140 0.22 3.14 -0.36
C GLY A 140 1.52 2.54 0.20
N SER A 141 2.14 1.65 -0.58
CA SER A 141 3.43 1.01 -0.30
C SER A 141 4.65 1.88 -0.66
N GLY A 142 4.48 3.20 -0.69
CA GLY A 142 5.52 4.15 -1.06
C GLY A 142 6.34 4.62 0.14
N CYS A 143 7.64 4.86 -0.07
CA CYS A 143 8.48 5.56 0.88
C CYS A 143 7.95 6.98 1.11
N ARG A 144 7.77 7.38 2.38
CA ARG A 144 7.27 8.73 2.74
C ARG A 144 8.24 9.85 2.33
N MET A 145 9.53 9.54 2.13
CA MET A 145 10.55 10.55 1.81
C MET A 145 10.89 10.62 0.31
N CYS A 146 11.05 9.48 -0.36
CA CYS A 146 11.50 9.44 -1.76
C CYS A 146 10.50 8.77 -2.72
N THR A 147 9.34 8.35 -2.23
CA THR A 147 8.26 7.70 -3.02
C THR A 147 8.61 6.35 -3.67
N ALA A 148 9.79 5.79 -3.39
CA ALA A 148 10.15 4.43 -3.80
C ALA A 148 9.06 3.42 -3.40
N LYS A 149 8.73 2.50 -4.31
CA LYS A 149 7.65 1.51 -4.13
C LYS A 149 8.14 0.28 -3.37
N GLY A 150 7.21 -0.57 -2.93
CA GLY A 150 7.52 -1.86 -2.31
C GLY A 150 8.06 -1.73 -0.88
N VAL A 151 7.72 -0.65 -0.19
CA VAL A 151 8.27 -0.35 1.14
C VAL A 151 7.32 -0.81 2.24
N ASN A 152 7.87 -1.63 3.14
CA ASN A 152 7.16 -2.09 4.33
C ASN A 152 7.04 -0.98 5.37
N LEU A 153 5.99 -1.09 6.19
CA LEU A 153 5.79 -0.19 7.31
C LEU A 153 6.73 -0.56 8.45
N ASP A 154 7.41 0.44 8.98
CA ASP A 154 8.18 0.34 10.22
C ASP A 154 7.31 0.86 11.39
N TRP A 155 6.98 -0.01 12.33
CA TRP A 155 6.12 0.30 13.48
C TRP A 155 6.82 1.15 14.55
N VAL A 156 8.15 1.07 14.63
CA VAL A 156 8.95 1.84 15.58
C VAL A 156 9.10 3.28 15.08
N LEU A 157 9.39 3.45 13.79
CA LEU A 157 9.45 4.76 13.14
C LEU A 157 8.07 5.32 12.79
N ARG A 158 7.03 4.47 12.79
CA ARG A 158 5.67 4.75 12.33
C ARG A 158 5.66 5.38 10.93
N LYS A 159 6.49 4.86 10.03
CA LYS A 159 6.69 5.36 8.66
C LYS A 159 7.03 4.21 7.71
N ARG A 160 6.66 4.36 6.44
CA ARG A 160 7.17 3.53 5.35
C ARG A 160 8.44 4.20 4.81
N LEU A 161 9.60 3.59 5.01
CA LEU A 161 10.89 4.14 4.56
C LEU A 161 11.73 3.09 3.83
N CYS A 162 12.28 3.46 2.68
CA CYS A 162 13.29 2.63 2.01
C CYS A 162 14.63 2.67 2.77
N ARG A 163 15.56 1.80 2.38
CA ARG A 163 16.88 1.63 3.02
C ARG A 163 17.64 2.92 3.16
N ASP A 164 17.70 3.67 2.07
CA ASP A 164 18.43 4.94 2.01
C ASP A 164 17.76 6.06 2.81
N CYS A 165 16.47 5.91 3.12
CA CYS A 165 15.74 6.89 3.92
C CYS A 165 15.75 6.56 5.41
N VAL A 166 15.85 5.28 5.79
CA VAL A 166 16.00 4.87 7.20
C VAL A 166 17.29 5.45 7.78
N SER A 167 18.41 5.39 7.04
CA SER A 167 19.70 5.94 7.46
C SER A 167 19.71 7.46 7.69
N LYS A 168 18.71 8.19 7.19
CA LYS A 168 18.55 9.64 7.39
C LYS A 168 17.81 9.99 8.68
N VAL A 169 17.05 9.05 9.23
CA VAL A 169 16.19 9.27 10.41
C VAL A 169 16.60 8.40 11.59
N ALA A 170 17.49 7.44 11.38
CA ALA A 170 18.00 6.51 12.39
C ALA A 170 19.45 6.15 12.09
N THR A 171 20.21 5.81 13.14
CA THR A 171 21.61 5.38 13.01
C THR A 171 21.79 3.91 13.39
N PRO A 172 22.67 3.16 12.71
CA PRO A 172 23.13 1.88 13.22
C PRO A 172 23.97 2.07 14.50
N ASN A 173 24.10 0.99 15.28
CA ASN A 173 24.91 0.97 16.50
C ASN A 173 26.34 1.51 16.28
N ARG A 174 26.97 1.14 15.16
CA ARG A 174 28.34 1.57 14.81
C ARG A 174 28.47 3.09 14.60
N GLY A 175 27.43 3.73 14.05
CA GLY A 175 27.41 5.18 13.79
C GLY A 175 27.10 6.05 15.02
N PHE A 176 26.68 5.45 16.15
CA PHE A 176 26.22 6.20 17.30
C PHE A 176 27.26 7.19 17.84
N ASN A 177 28.50 6.75 18.10
CA ASN A 177 29.53 7.60 18.69
C ASN A 177 29.97 8.73 17.74
N GLN A 178 29.92 8.48 16.42
CA GLN A 178 30.25 9.48 15.43
C GLN A 178 29.29 10.67 15.48
N ILE A 179 28.01 10.42 15.77
CA ILE A 179 26.96 11.44 15.77
C ILE A 179 26.76 12.05 17.17
N TYR A 180 26.83 11.22 18.21
CA TYR A 180 26.36 11.60 19.54
C TYR A 180 27.44 11.79 20.59
N SER A 181 28.72 11.49 20.32
CA SER A 181 29.80 11.57 21.32
C SER A 181 29.86 12.90 22.08
N GLY A 182 29.71 14.03 21.38
CA GLY A 182 29.71 15.37 21.99
C GLY A 182 28.50 15.67 22.88
N MET A 183 27.45 14.85 22.83
CA MET A 183 26.26 14.96 23.70
C MET A 183 26.28 13.98 24.88
N LEU A 184 27.25 13.06 24.92
CA LEU A 184 27.39 12.10 26.01
C LEU A 184 28.16 12.71 27.19
N SER A 185 28.14 11.98 28.29
CA SER A 185 28.87 12.33 29.53
C SER A 185 29.25 11.03 30.24
N PHE A 186 30.11 11.09 31.25
CA PHE A 186 30.56 9.89 31.97
C PHE A 186 29.40 9.05 32.56
N GLN A 187 28.34 9.71 33.02
CA GLN A 187 27.12 9.06 33.54
C GLN A 187 26.05 8.81 32.45
N THR A 188 26.30 9.36 31.26
CA THR A 188 25.62 9.37 29.95
C THR A 188 26.08 8.38 28.91
N ASP A 189 26.36 7.11 29.21
CA ASP A 189 27.05 6.27 28.25
C ASP A 189 26.15 5.76 27.11
N LYS A 190 26.78 5.33 26.02
CA LYS A 190 26.09 4.78 24.85
C LYS A 190 25.17 3.62 25.20
N LYS A 191 25.62 2.72 26.09
CA LYS A 191 24.88 1.51 26.45
C LYS A 191 23.54 1.88 27.09
N LEU A 192 23.57 2.78 28.08
CA LEU A 192 22.37 3.24 28.76
C LEU A 192 21.39 3.94 27.80
N VAL A 193 21.88 4.75 26.87
CA VAL A 193 21.00 5.40 25.88
C VAL A 193 20.33 4.38 24.97
N LEU A 194 21.09 3.41 24.44
CA LEU A 194 20.55 2.40 23.53
C LEU A 194 19.58 1.45 24.25
N ASP A 195 19.78 1.17 25.53
CA ASP A 195 18.85 0.39 26.37
C ASP A 195 17.51 1.12 26.64
N LEU A 196 17.43 2.42 26.34
CA LEU A 196 16.26 3.28 26.54
C LEU A 196 15.63 3.78 25.21
N VAL A 197 15.98 3.14 24.11
CA VAL A 197 15.44 3.41 22.77
C VAL A 197 14.94 2.12 22.15
N LEU A 198 13.74 2.14 21.57
CA LEU A 198 13.24 1.00 20.82
C LEU A 198 13.97 0.93 19.46
N PRO A 199 14.71 -0.14 19.16
CA PRO A 199 15.38 -0.29 17.89
C PRO A 199 14.38 -0.68 16.79
N THR A 200 14.72 -0.34 15.55
CA THR A 200 14.07 -0.92 14.36
C THR A 200 15.04 -1.80 13.59
N SER A 201 14.53 -2.85 12.95
CA SER A 201 15.31 -3.72 12.07
C SER A 201 15.02 -3.39 10.61
N SER A 202 16.09 -3.19 9.85
CA SER A 202 16.02 -2.85 8.43
C SER A 202 17.12 -3.57 7.66
N TRP A 203 16.74 -4.45 6.73
CA TRP A 203 17.68 -5.29 5.93
C TRP A 203 18.78 -5.93 6.79
N ASN A 204 18.38 -6.66 7.83
CA ASN A 204 19.28 -7.37 8.77
C ASN A 204 20.24 -6.46 9.56
N THR A 205 19.97 -5.15 9.60
CA THR A 205 20.73 -4.18 10.39
C THR A 205 19.80 -3.50 11.38
N MET A 206 20.26 -3.40 12.63
CA MET A 206 19.52 -2.70 13.68
C MET A 206 19.84 -1.21 13.68
N TYR A 207 18.80 -0.39 13.64
CA TYR A 207 18.84 1.06 13.65
C TYR A 207 18.14 1.62 14.88
N TYR A 208 18.64 2.77 15.35
CA TYR A 208 18.10 3.49 16.49
C TYR A 208 17.59 4.86 16.03
N PRO A 209 16.29 5.16 16.21
CA PRO A 209 15.71 6.42 15.75
C PRO A 209 16.38 7.65 16.37
N HIS A 210 16.79 8.61 15.54
CA HIS A 210 17.47 9.82 16.01
C HIS A 210 16.59 10.62 17.00
N SER A 211 15.28 10.67 16.76
CA SER A 211 14.34 11.38 17.64
C SER A 211 14.34 10.81 19.06
N GLN A 212 14.31 9.48 19.20
CA GLN A 212 14.32 8.82 20.51
C GLN A 212 15.67 8.98 21.22
N ILE A 213 16.79 8.85 20.50
CA ILE A 213 18.13 9.06 21.07
C ILE A 213 18.24 10.46 21.67
N VAL A 214 17.87 11.49 20.89
CA VAL A 214 17.97 12.88 21.33
C VAL A 214 17.03 13.16 22.51
N GLU A 215 15.81 12.62 22.49
CA GLU A 215 14.87 12.72 23.60
C GLU A 215 15.46 12.13 24.89
N VAL A 216 15.99 10.91 24.84
CA VAL A 216 16.60 10.22 25.99
C VAL A 216 17.79 11.02 26.53
N ILE A 217 18.70 11.46 25.66
CA ILE A 217 19.88 12.24 26.09
C ILE A 217 19.47 13.54 26.81
N ARG A 218 18.49 14.26 26.25
CA ARG A 218 18.00 15.53 26.81
C ARG A 218 17.31 15.31 28.14
N GLU A 219 16.38 14.36 28.22
CA GLU A 219 15.64 14.08 29.46
C GLU A 219 16.59 13.61 30.56
N MET A 220 17.57 12.77 30.23
CA MET A 220 18.64 12.36 31.15
C MET A 220 19.46 13.54 31.66
N ALA A 221 19.75 14.55 30.84
CA ALA A 221 20.43 15.77 31.28
C ALA A 221 19.57 16.59 32.25
N VAL A 222 18.27 16.73 31.96
CA VAL A 222 17.30 17.43 32.83
C VAL A 222 17.18 16.75 34.20
N ARG A 223 16.97 15.44 34.23
CA ARG A 223 16.86 14.64 35.47
C ARG A 223 18.13 14.75 36.31
N ARG A 224 19.30 14.77 35.66
CA ARG A 224 20.58 14.96 36.35
C ARG A 224 20.74 16.35 36.95
N ALA A 225 20.42 17.40 36.21
CA ALA A 225 20.47 18.76 36.73
C ALA A 225 19.54 18.93 37.95
N LYS A 226 18.35 18.33 37.89
CA LYS A 226 17.39 18.30 39.01
C LYS A 226 17.91 17.53 40.23
N GLY A 227 18.45 16.33 40.01
CA GLY A 227 18.98 15.51 41.09
C GLY A 227 20.27 16.05 41.70
N LYS A 228 21.12 16.75 40.93
CA LYS A 228 22.33 17.42 41.45
C LYS A 228 21.97 18.51 42.47
N LYS A 229 20.90 19.27 42.25
CA LYS A 229 20.41 20.28 43.20
C LYS A 229 19.92 19.70 44.52
N LYS A 230 19.54 18.41 44.54
CA LYS A 230 18.94 17.73 45.70
C LYS A 230 19.82 16.63 46.31
N GLY A 231 21.02 16.40 45.78
CA GLY A 231 21.87 15.26 46.17
C GLY A 231 21.34 13.88 45.74
N THR A 232 20.28 13.81 44.93
CA THR A 232 19.57 12.57 44.55
C THR A 232 19.76 12.17 43.08
N MET A 233 20.85 12.63 42.45
CA MET A 233 21.12 12.44 41.01
C MET A 233 20.92 11.00 40.52
N ARG A 234 21.53 10.01 41.20
CA ARG A 234 21.44 8.60 40.80
C ARG A 234 20.00 8.07 40.87
N VAL A 235 19.23 8.51 41.87
CA VAL A 235 17.84 8.10 42.08
C VAL A 235 16.94 8.64 40.97
N GLU A 236 17.05 9.93 40.62
CA GLU A 236 16.22 10.53 39.55
C GLU A 236 16.52 9.93 38.17
N VAL A 237 17.79 9.60 37.90
CA VAL A 237 18.20 8.93 36.65
C VAL A 237 17.65 7.50 36.60
N GLN A 238 17.80 6.73 37.66
CA GLN A 238 17.28 5.36 37.72
C GLN A 238 15.76 5.34 37.57
N LYS A 239 15.07 6.28 38.22
CA LYS A 239 13.62 6.46 38.11
C LYS A 239 13.19 6.72 36.67
N TYR A 240 13.87 7.64 35.96
CA TYR A 240 13.59 7.87 34.55
C TYR A 240 13.84 6.63 33.70
N ALA A 241 14.96 5.94 33.91
CA ALA A 241 15.29 4.73 33.15
C ALA A 241 14.22 3.64 33.34
N THR A 242 13.70 3.45 34.55
CA THR A 242 12.60 2.51 34.81
C THR A 242 11.29 2.95 34.15
N GLU A 243 10.90 4.22 34.28
CA GLU A 243 9.69 4.79 33.62
C GLU A 243 9.76 4.67 32.09
N ARG A 244 10.95 4.90 31.53
CA ARG A 244 11.14 4.80 30.09
C ARG A 244 11.09 3.35 29.62
N LYS A 245 11.67 2.40 30.36
CA LYS A 245 11.59 0.97 30.01
C LYS A 245 10.15 0.46 29.99
N THR A 246 9.35 0.80 31.00
CA THR A 246 7.92 0.42 31.01
C THR A 246 7.17 1.01 29.82
N TYR A 247 7.44 2.27 29.47
CA TYR A 247 6.87 2.89 28.27
C TYR A 247 7.28 2.17 26.97
N LEU A 248 8.55 1.77 26.83
CA LEU A 248 9.02 1.03 25.66
C LEU A 248 8.40 -0.37 25.55
N GLU A 249 8.17 -1.04 26.67
CA GLU A 249 7.48 -2.33 26.71
C GLU A 249 6.03 -2.21 26.24
N GLU A 250 5.30 -1.19 26.70
CA GLU A 250 3.94 -0.88 26.25
C GLU A 250 3.90 -0.55 24.75
N TRP A 251 4.85 0.26 24.28
CA TRP A 251 4.97 0.57 22.86
C TRP A 251 5.29 -0.68 22.04
N SER A 252 6.21 -1.53 22.50
CA SER A 252 6.53 -2.79 21.80
C SER A 252 5.29 -3.68 21.65
N LYS A 253 4.54 -3.87 22.73
CA LYS A 253 3.27 -4.65 22.69
C LYS A 253 2.27 -4.07 21.70
N HIS A 254 2.14 -2.74 21.64
CA HIS A 254 1.27 -2.08 20.67
C HIS A 254 1.73 -2.30 19.23
N ASN A 255 3.05 -2.23 18.98
CA ASN A 255 3.62 -2.52 17.66
C ASN A 255 3.33 -3.96 17.23
N ASP A 256 3.41 -4.93 18.16
CA ASP A 256 3.11 -6.34 17.88
C ASP A 256 1.66 -6.52 17.46
N VAL A 257 0.70 -5.94 18.20
CA VAL A 257 -0.73 -5.94 17.83
C VAL A 257 -0.93 -5.37 16.41
N CYS A 258 -0.27 -4.27 16.11
CA CYS A 258 -0.38 -3.63 14.81
C CYS A 258 0.23 -4.48 13.67
N ALA A 259 1.37 -5.11 13.93
CA ALA A 259 2.05 -5.99 12.98
C ALA A 259 1.23 -7.24 12.68
N GLU A 260 0.65 -7.86 13.72
CA GLU A 260 -0.25 -9.01 13.59
C GLU A 260 -1.50 -8.65 12.78
N TRP A 261 -2.12 -7.50 13.07
CA TRP A 261 -3.24 -7.00 12.29
C TRP A 261 -2.86 -6.82 10.81
N MET A 262 -1.73 -6.20 10.51
CA MET A 262 -1.30 -5.98 9.11
C MET A 262 -0.99 -7.30 8.38
N LYS A 263 -0.47 -8.30 9.10
CA LYS A 263 -0.27 -9.65 8.59
C LYS A 263 -1.61 -10.34 8.30
N ALA A 264 -2.58 -10.23 9.21
CA ALA A 264 -3.92 -10.76 9.04
C ALA A 264 -4.63 -10.14 7.82
N GLN A 265 -4.58 -8.81 7.67
CA GLN A 265 -5.14 -8.10 6.51
C GLN A 265 -4.48 -8.51 5.19
N SER A 266 -3.16 -8.72 5.19
CA SER A 266 -2.45 -9.19 4.00
C SER A 266 -2.80 -10.63 3.64
N LYS A 267 -3.00 -11.50 4.65
CA LYS A 267 -3.50 -12.86 4.45
C LYS A 267 -4.93 -12.85 3.90
N GLN A 268 -5.81 -12.04 4.47
CA GLN A 268 -7.21 -11.93 4.02
C GLN A 268 -7.29 -11.48 2.56
N ARG A 269 -6.55 -10.43 2.18
CA ARG A 269 -6.50 -9.98 0.78
C ARG A 269 -6.03 -11.06 -0.19
N LYS A 270 -5.07 -11.90 0.20
CA LYS A 270 -4.63 -13.05 -0.61
C LYS A 270 -5.74 -14.09 -0.76
N LEU A 271 -6.45 -14.41 0.33
CA LEU A 271 -7.57 -15.35 0.30
C LEU A 271 -8.73 -14.83 -0.56
N ASP A 272 -9.07 -13.55 -0.44
CA ASP A 272 -10.12 -12.92 -1.25
C ASP A 272 -9.78 -12.96 -2.74
N ALA A 273 -8.53 -12.64 -3.08
CA ALA A 273 -8.06 -12.68 -4.46
C ALA A 273 -8.04 -14.10 -5.04
N GLN A 274 -7.66 -15.10 -4.24
CA GLN A 274 -7.77 -16.52 -4.59
C GLN A 274 -9.23 -16.94 -4.78
N GLN A 275 -10.14 -16.49 -3.91
CA GLN A 275 -11.56 -16.79 -4.02
C GLN A 275 -12.17 -16.22 -5.31
N ILE A 276 -11.80 -14.98 -5.67
CA ILE A 276 -12.18 -14.36 -6.95
C ILE A 276 -11.65 -15.19 -8.12
N GLY A 277 -10.38 -15.63 -8.06
CA GLY A 277 -9.78 -16.50 -9.09
C GLY A 277 -10.52 -17.83 -9.24
N ARG A 278 -10.87 -18.50 -8.13
CA ARG A 278 -11.68 -19.74 -8.15
C ARG A 278 -13.05 -19.50 -8.76
N GLY A 279 -13.72 -18.41 -8.40
CA GLY A 279 -15.01 -18.02 -8.97
C GLY A 279 -14.93 -17.75 -10.48
N ARG A 280 -13.84 -17.15 -10.95
CA ARG A 280 -13.58 -16.96 -12.38
C ARG A 280 -13.46 -18.29 -13.11
N ILE A 281 -12.67 -19.22 -12.61
CA ILE A 281 -12.48 -20.55 -13.22
C ILE A 281 -13.84 -21.26 -13.31
N ALA A 282 -14.59 -21.30 -12.21
CA ALA A 282 -15.91 -21.94 -12.19
C ALA A 282 -16.89 -21.32 -13.21
N ALA A 283 -16.87 -20.00 -13.37
CA ALA A 283 -17.70 -19.31 -14.35
C ALA A 283 -17.29 -19.63 -15.80
N ILE A 284 -15.99 -19.76 -16.08
CA ILE A 284 -15.46 -20.16 -17.40
C ILE A 284 -15.85 -21.61 -17.69
N GLU A 285 -15.58 -22.52 -16.76
CA GLU A 285 -15.91 -23.94 -16.88
C GLU A 285 -17.41 -24.13 -17.16
N LYS A 286 -18.26 -23.47 -16.39
CA LYS A 286 -19.72 -23.50 -16.60
C LYS A 286 -20.09 -23.05 -18.02
N ARG A 287 -19.52 -21.95 -18.49
CA ARG A 287 -19.82 -21.40 -19.83
C ARG A 287 -19.38 -22.34 -20.94
N LEU A 288 -18.23 -22.99 -20.79
CA LEU A 288 -17.73 -23.97 -21.77
C LEU A 288 -18.59 -25.24 -21.80
N LEU A 289 -19.06 -25.72 -20.65
CA LEU A 289 -20.02 -26.83 -20.59
C LEU A 289 -21.32 -26.47 -21.31
N GLU A 290 -21.84 -25.24 -21.12
CA GLU A 290 -23.02 -24.73 -21.83
C GLU A 290 -22.80 -24.62 -23.35
N MET A 291 -21.55 -24.42 -23.80
CA MET A 291 -21.17 -24.44 -25.23
C MET A 291 -20.96 -25.86 -25.78
N GLY A 292 -21.10 -26.91 -24.96
CA GLY A 292 -20.97 -28.31 -25.38
C GLY A 292 -19.56 -28.90 -25.27
N TYR A 293 -18.63 -28.23 -24.58
CA TYR A 293 -17.32 -28.80 -24.27
C TYR A 293 -17.40 -29.82 -23.13
N THR A 294 -16.47 -30.78 -23.11
CA THR A 294 -16.46 -31.87 -22.13
C THR A 294 -15.54 -31.56 -20.94
N GLN A 295 -15.68 -32.29 -19.84
CA GLN A 295 -14.80 -32.14 -18.68
C GLN A 295 -13.31 -32.36 -19.00
N ALA A 296 -13.01 -33.21 -19.99
CA ALA A 296 -11.65 -33.43 -20.47
C ALA A 296 -11.09 -32.21 -21.20
N ASP A 297 -11.92 -31.39 -21.83
CA ASP A 297 -11.49 -30.13 -22.45
C ASP A 297 -11.16 -29.07 -21.39
N LEU A 298 -11.91 -29.07 -20.28
CA LEU A 298 -11.72 -28.12 -19.20
C LEU A 298 -10.38 -28.28 -18.48
N SER A 299 -9.85 -29.51 -18.38
CA SER A 299 -8.56 -29.73 -17.72
C SER A 299 -7.41 -29.05 -18.45
N ALA A 300 -7.48 -28.90 -19.78
CA ALA A 300 -6.45 -28.27 -20.60
C ALA A 300 -6.31 -26.76 -20.31
N ILE A 301 -7.40 -26.08 -19.96
CA ILE A 301 -7.42 -24.61 -19.83
C ILE A 301 -7.07 -24.11 -18.43
N ARG A 302 -7.00 -24.98 -17.42
CA ARG A 302 -6.83 -24.59 -16.00
C ARG A 302 -5.50 -23.90 -15.73
N THR A 303 -4.49 -24.17 -16.54
CA THR A 303 -3.16 -23.57 -16.42
C THR A 303 -3.04 -22.23 -17.14
N LEU A 304 -3.98 -21.88 -18.03
CA LEU A 304 -3.91 -20.68 -18.84
C LEU A 304 -3.89 -19.40 -17.98
N PRO A 305 -2.95 -18.45 -18.24
CA PRO A 305 -2.87 -17.20 -17.50
C PRO A 305 -4.17 -16.38 -17.54
N CYS A 306 -4.85 -16.34 -18.69
CA CYS A 306 -6.10 -15.60 -18.87
C CYS A 306 -7.28 -16.18 -18.05
N VAL A 307 -7.22 -17.48 -17.74
CA VAL A 307 -8.17 -18.23 -16.89
C VAL A 307 -7.83 -18.06 -15.41
N ARG A 308 -6.53 -18.11 -15.04
CA ARG A 308 -6.06 -18.00 -13.65
C ARG A 308 -6.06 -16.58 -13.08
N ARG A 309 -6.36 -15.58 -13.89
CA ARG A 309 -6.39 -14.17 -13.49
C ARG A 309 -7.31 -13.95 -12.27
N GLN A 310 -6.83 -13.25 -11.25
CA GLN A 310 -7.60 -12.93 -10.04
C GLN A 310 -8.55 -11.75 -10.25
N SER A 311 -9.49 -11.89 -11.18
CA SER A 311 -10.49 -10.87 -11.51
C SER A 311 -11.82 -11.52 -11.86
N PRO A 312 -12.97 -10.94 -11.45
CA PRO A 312 -14.27 -11.48 -11.81
C PRO A 312 -14.43 -11.67 -13.32
N LEU A 313 -15.09 -12.76 -13.73
CA LEU A 313 -15.45 -12.94 -15.13
C LEU A 313 -16.64 -12.04 -15.46
N THR A 314 -16.41 -11.08 -16.34
CA THR A 314 -17.45 -10.23 -16.94
C THR A 314 -17.65 -10.63 -18.40
N GLU A 315 -18.80 -10.30 -18.98
CA GLU A 315 -19.09 -10.56 -20.40
C GLU A 315 -18.04 -9.96 -21.33
N ARG A 316 -17.60 -8.73 -21.02
CA ARG A 316 -16.51 -8.08 -21.77
C ARG A 316 -15.20 -8.84 -21.63
N SER A 317 -14.84 -9.28 -20.43
CA SER A 317 -13.61 -10.03 -20.20
C SER A 317 -13.64 -11.43 -20.80
N TRP A 318 -14.81 -12.04 -20.92
CA TRP A 318 -14.98 -13.31 -21.61
C TRP A 318 -14.65 -13.18 -23.09
N LYS A 319 -15.28 -12.21 -23.78
CA LYS A 319 -15.02 -11.95 -25.20
C LYS A 319 -13.55 -11.69 -25.54
N MET A 320 -12.76 -11.21 -24.59
CA MET A 320 -11.32 -10.96 -24.79
C MET A 320 -10.45 -12.21 -24.63
N ILE A 321 -10.93 -13.24 -23.93
CA ILE A 321 -10.16 -14.47 -23.65
C ILE A 321 -10.71 -15.68 -24.39
N GLU A 322 -11.90 -15.57 -24.98
CA GLU A 322 -12.63 -16.66 -25.61
C GLU A 322 -11.78 -17.38 -26.67
N ASP A 323 -11.20 -16.63 -27.62
CA ASP A 323 -10.37 -17.21 -28.69
C ASP A 323 -9.16 -17.97 -28.15
N GLU A 324 -8.48 -17.44 -27.13
CA GLU A 324 -7.32 -18.06 -26.49
C GLU A 324 -7.71 -19.38 -25.79
N VAL A 325 -8.82 -19.35 -25.04
CA VAL A 325 -9.36 -20.52 -24.34
C VAL A 325 -9.77 -21.60 -25.33
N LEU A 326 -10.46 -21.24 -26.42
CA LEU A 326 -10.90 -22.20 -27.43
C LEU A 326 -9.71 -22.79 -28.20
N CYS A 327 -8.71 -21.98 -28.55
CA CYS A 327 -7.49 -22.43 -29.20
C CYS A 327 -6.79 -23.53 -28.38
N GLU A 328 -6.68 -23.36 -27.06
CA GLU A 328 -6.07 -24.36 -26.18
C GLU A 328 -6.88 -25.66 -26.14
N ILE A 329 -8.22 -25.56 -26.09
CA ILE A 329 -9.11 -26.73 -26.15
C ILE A 329 -8.91 -27.50 -27.47
N TYR A 330 -8.86 -26.81 -28.60
CA TYR A 330 -8.65 -27.44 -29.91
C TYR A 330 -7.27 -28.10 -30.01
N SER A 331 -6.23 -27.45 -29.49
CA SER A 331 -4.89 -28.02 -29.39
C SER A 331 -4.88 -29.32 -28.58
N ALA A 332 -5.45 -29.28 -27.36
CA ALA A 332 -5.51 -30.45 -26.47
C ALA A 332 -6.34 -31.60 -27.06
N ARG A 333 -7.44 -31.30 -27.76
CA ARG A 333 -8.23 -32.32 -28.49
C ARG A 333 -7.40 -32.98 -29.59
N THR A 334 -6.69 -32.18 -30.39
CA THR A 334 -5.82 -32.68 -31.47
C THR A 334 -4.74 -33.61 -30.91
N SER A 335 -4.07 -33.23 -29.82
CA SER A 335 -3.05 -34.05 -29.18
C SER A 335 -3.60 -35.39 -28.64
N ARG A 336 -4.81 -35.39 -28.07
CA ARG A 336 -5.46 -36.64 -27.61
C ARG A 336 -5.81 -37.57 -28.76
N LEU A 337 -6.26 -37.01 -29.89
CA LEU A 337 -6.58 -37.79 -31.09
C LEU A 337 -5.31 -38.39 -31.72
N SER A 338 -4.20 -37.65 -31.78
CA SER A 338 -2.93 -38.20 -32.27
C SER A 338 -2.37 -39.29 -31.37
N ALA A 339 -2.50 -39.13 -30.04
CA ALA A 339 -2.04 -40.11 -29.06
C ALA A 339 -2.90 -41.39 -29.03
N ALA A 340 -4.17 -41.32 -29.45
CA ALA A 340 -5.05 -42.50 -29.55
C ALA A 340 -4.82 -43.31 -30.84
N ASN A 341 -4.21 -42.71 -31.86
CA ASN A 341 -3.93 -43.31 -33.16
C ASN A 341 -2.48 -43.81 -33.32
N SER A 342 -1.65 -43.64 -32.28
CA SER A 342 -0.27 -44.14 -32.18
C SER A 342 -0.23 -45.28 -31.18
#